data_AF-A0A0R1UQV3-F1
#
_entry.id   AF-A0A0R1UQV3-F1
#
_cell.length_a   1.000
_cell.length_b   1.000
_cell.length_c   1.000
_cell.angle_alpha   90.00
_cell.angle_beta   90.00
_cell.angle_gamma   90.00
#
_symmetry.space_group_name_H-M   'P 1'
#
loop_
_entity.id
_entity.type
_entity.pdbx_description
1 polymer ?
#
loop_
_entity_poly.entity_id
_entity_poly.type
_entity_poly.pdbx_seq_one_letter_code
_entity_poly.pdbx_strand_id
1 'polypeptide(L)'
;MLATVAMGATVLGLNGLPGTPQPANTIVAQAATTINAKHQGMAGDAKTVNNEALQDMLDKWDSDDLTVHVPKGTYVFDAGNIKLHSNITFKFDKGAVFRITSGNRVNFVYPSPEAGYDGGISNVKWEGATFQGDNTSLGQSVFTQSVHHATNVTFDKCVFDNAESPTGHYIDLDGSHDITVSNSVFTGFNGSQDFKEAIQVDYSNAKAMSYKNPGDQYDNLPTYNVKVTNNQFLPVSKKSGQVQSYAPNPIGEHAVYGHGKAGIIHNVYFTNNTVVDPKPLMDDGVATIHFKGISNLWITGNKFINQHVLGSGNYIYLYNAESNYNMTNLNIEDNTFTNVNPTKQYVFLDSSDADNPMTDVSITGNKVTTQKKGASFVKSNFALTGDTIDIANNTIKKAKPQKAPVTAHQPITSTSVSNATSQKLKKRKQTNKSEKYYSGLATQHAQLAAKYKTYAVYNHIRGHKNWNVLKFDWKSIKNKRVYVDMRATADTGKWYRIRFSKSTTAKKYWIRQGALKFDTFKSESYDRTLTLMKVYPVYTQPYNDPLLAKQKGTTADISARRMTITHRVKRTDSNGNVSTYYQMSNGLWTRALAFDLDS
;
A
#
# COMPACT_ATOMS: atom_id res chain seq x y z
N MET A 1 39.89 -55.34 -21.52
CA MET A 1 40.43 -55.52 -22.89
C MET A 1 39.24 -55.52 -23.84
N LEU A 2 39.35 -54.84 -24.99
CA LEU A 2 38.31 -54.70 -26.05
C LEU A 2 36.93 -54.18 -25.64
N ALA A 3 36.36 -53.37 -26.53
CA ALA A 3 34.96 -52.95 -26.54
C ALA A 3 34.31 -53.47 -27.84
N THR A 4 32.97 -53.46 -27.90
CA THR A 4 32.25 -53.60 -29.17
C THR A 4 30.99 -52.72 -29.13
N VAL A 5 30.62 -52.16 -30.29
CA VAL A 5 29.47 -51.24 -30.45
C VAL A 5 28.57 -51.74 -31.58
N ALA A 6 27.26 -51.77 -31.34
CA ALA A 6 26.19 -51.70 -32.34
C ALA A 6 24.99 -51.04 -31.64
N MET A 7 24.32 -49.98 -32.13
CA MET A 7 23.86 -49.63 -33.49
C MET A 7 22.73 -50.53 -34.02
N GLY A 8 21.51 -50.30 -33.47
CA GLY A 8 20.38 -49.79 -34.24
C GLY A 8 19.63 -50.73 -35.19
N ALA A 9 18.33 -50.87 -34.95
CA ALA A 9 17.35 -51.31 -35.96
C ALA A 9 16.01 -50.58 -35.74
N THR A 10 15.56 -49.82 -36.74
CA THR A 10 14.23 -49.19 -36.78
C THR A 10 13.25 -50.14 -37.44
N VAL A 11 12.06 -50.33 -36.87
CA VAL A 11 10.99 -51.16 -37.46
C VAL A 11 9.80 -50.28 -37.80
N LEU A 12 9.41 -50.30 -39.09
CA LEU A 12 8.17 -49.69 -39.59
C LEU A 12 6.98 -50.64 -39.35
N GLY A 13 5.80 -50.09 -39.07
CA GLY A 13 4.62 -50.86 -38.71
C GLY A 13 3.90 -51.54 -39.87
N LEU A 14 3.09 -52.56 -39.52
CA LEU A 14 2.11 -53.23 -40.38
C LEU A 14 0.77 -53.35 -39.64
N ASN A 15 -0.34 -53.31 -40.37
CA ASN A 15 -1.70 -53.24 -39.80
C ASN A 15 -2.49 -54.55 -40.01
N GLY A 16 -3.29 -54.92 -38.98
CA GLY A 16 -4.28 -55.99 -39.03
C GLY A 16 -3.73 -57.39 -38.71
N LEU A 17 -4.50 -58.32 -38.13
CA LEU A 17 -5.93 -58.29 -37.71
C LEU A 17 -6.11 -59.21 -36.44
N PRO A 18 -7.32 -59.38 -35.86
CA PRO A 18 -7.54 -59.21 -34.42
C PRO A 18 -7.38 -60.49 -33.57
N GLY A 19 -7.28 -60.37 -32.24
CA GLY A 19 -7.30 -61.57 -31.38
C GLY A 19 -7.26 -61.44 -29.85
N THR A 20 -6.86 -60.32 -29.25
CA THR A 20 -6.78 -60.20 -27.77
C THR A 20 -7.29 -58.85 -27.25
N PRO A 21 -8.20 -58.83 -26.25
CA PRO A 21 -8.53 -57.61 -25.52
C PRO A 21 -7.36 -57.22 -24.60
N GLN A 22 -6.54 -56.28 -25.05
CA GLN A 22 -5.62 -55.58 -24.15
C GLN A 22 -6.48 -54.77 -23.14
N PRO A 23 -6.18 -54.80 -21.83
CA PRO A 23 -6.93 -54.00 -20.86
C PRO A 23 -6.80 -52.53 -21.25
N ALA A 24 -7.93 -51.87 -21.47
CA ALA A 24 -7.94 -50.44 -21.72
C ALA A 24 -7.44 -49.74 -20.46
N ASN A 25 -6.33 -49.02 -20.55
CA ASN A 25 -5.99 -48.02 -19.55
C ASN A 25 -7.10 -46.97 -19.60
N THR A 26 -8.03 -47.04 -18.66
CA THR A 26 -9.11 -46.07 -18.50
C THR A 26 -8.47 -44.75 -18.12
N ILE A 27 -8.20 -43.90 -19.12
CA ILE A 27 -7.93 -42.48 -18.89
C ILE A 27 -9.27 -41.87 -18.45
N VAL A 28 -9.57 -42.03 -17.16
CA VAL A 28 -10.70 -41.36 -16.52
C VAL A 28 -10.34 -39.89 -16.47
N ALA A 29 -10.86 -39.13 -17.43
CA ALA A 29 -10.85 -37.68 -17.32
C ALA A 29 -11.75 -37.31 -16.13
N GLN A 30 -11.15 -37.03 -14.97
CA GLN A 30 -11.87 -36.41 -13.86
C GLN A 30 -12.51 -35.11 -14.37
N ALA A 31 -13.83 -35.01 -14.22
CA ALA A 31 -14.57 -33.87 -14.70
C ALA A 31 -14.40 -32.73 -13.70
N ALA A 32 -13.74 -31.64 -14.11
CA ALA A 32 -13.49 -30.49 -13.24
C ALA A 32 -14.79 -29.98 -12.58
N THR A 33 -14.89 -30.19 -11.27
CA THR A 33 -16.08 -29.93 -10.48
C THR A 33 -16.24 -28.43 -10.28
N THR A 34 -17.35 -27.86 -10.77
CA THR A 34 -17.64 -26.43 -10.61
C THR A 34 -18.79 -26.22 -9.63
N ILE A 35 -18.50 -25.56 -8.51
CA ILE A 35 -19.48 -25.26 -7.45
C ILE A 35 -19.70 -23.77 -7.28
N ASN A 36 -20.89 -23.39 -6.81
CA ASN A 36 -21.24 -22.01 -6.50
C ASN A 36 -21.18 -21.80 -4.99
N ALA A 37 -20.32 -20.87 -4.53
CA ALA A 37 -20.09 -20.58 -3.12
C ALA A 37 -21.39 -20.30 -2.33
N LYS A 38 -22.36 -19.59 -2.92
CA LYS A 38 -23.65 -19.32 -2.25
C LYS A 38 -24.52 -20.57 -2.10
N HIS A 39 -24.40 -21.53 -3.01
CA HIS A 39 -25.12 -22.80 -2.94
C HIS A 39 -24.45 -23.81 -1.98
N GLN A 40 -23.22 -23.54 -1.53
CA GLN A 40 -22.56 -24.29 -0.45
C GLN A 40 -22.65 -23.58 0.93
N GLY A 41 -23.36 -22.45 1.03
CA GLY A 41 -23.65 -21.78 2.31
C GLY A 41 -23.08 -20.38 2.49
N MET A 42 -22.16 -19.91 1.63
CA MET A 42 -21.54 -18.60 1.78
C MET A 42 -22.53 -17.45 1.51
N ALA A 43 -22.57 -16.45 2.40
CA ALA A 43 -23.47 -15.32 2.35
C ALA A 43 -22.74 -14.00 2.02
N GLY A 44 -23.00 -13.49 0.81
CA GLY A 44 -22.40 -12.25 0.29
C GLY A 44 -23.22 -10.98 0.60
N ASP A 45 -23.77 -10.87 1.80
CA ASP A 45 -24.77 -9.89 2.24
C ASP A 45 -24.20 -8.64 2.96
N ALA A 46 -22.87 -8.53 3.06
CA ALA A 46 -22.12 -7.54 3.84
C ALA A 46 -22.33 -7.60 5.37
N LYS A 47 -22.79 -8.74 5.92
CA LYS A 47 -23.08 -8.91 7.35
C LYS A 47 -22.64 -10.28 7.90
N THR A 48 -22.92 -11.36 7.19
CA THR A 48 -22.78 -12.74 7.67
C THR A 48 -21.33 -13.21 7.55
N VAL A 49 -20.83 -13.90 8.59
CA VAL A 49 -19.47 -14.45 8.64
C VAL A 49 -19.39 -15.74 7.82
N ASN A 50 -18.32 -15.92 7.07
CA ASN A 50 -18.17 -16.99 6.06
C ASN A 50 -17.07 -18.01 6.36
N ASN A 51 -16.38 -17.92 7.50
CA ASN A 51 -15.21 -18.76 7.81
C ASN A 51 -15.53 -20.26 7.75
N GLU A 52 -16.52 -20.71 8.54
CA GLU A 52 -16.96 -22.11 8.61
C GLU A 52 -17.53 -22.57 7.26
N ALA A 53 -18.47 -21.82 6.68
CA ALA A 53 -19.07 -22.13 5.38
C ALA A 53 -18.08 -22.16 4.18
N LEU A 54 -16.90 -21.54 4.31
CA LEU A 54 -15.81 -21.72 3.34
C LEU A 54 -15.00 -22.98 3.66
N GLN A 55 -14.65 -23.25 4.91
CA GLN A 55 -13.91 -24.48 5.25
C GLN A 55 -14.73 -25.75 4.98
N ASP A 56 -16.00 -25.79 5.40
CA ASP A 56 -16.95 -26.88 5.11
C ASP A 56 -17.13 -27.14 3.60
N MET A 57 -16.94 -26.11 2.77
CA MET A 57 -16.96 -26.23 1.31
C MET A 57 -15.66 -26.82 0.76
N LEU A 58 -14.51 -26.54 1.38
CA LEU A 58 -13.21 -27.07 0.94
C LEU A 58 -13.06 -28.53 1.38
N ASP A 59 -13.33 -28.82 2.66
CA ASP A 59 -13.25 -30.15 3.28
C ASP A 59 -14.22 -31.17 2.65
N LYS A 60 -15.21 -30.70 1.88
CA LYS A 60 -16.21 -31.50 1.17
C LYS A 60 -15.83 -31.82 -0.29
N TRP A 61 -14.94 -31.05 -0.90
CA TRP A 61 -14.65 -31.09 -2.34
C TRP A 61 -13.13 -31.19 -2.59
N ASP A 62 -12.48 -32.07 -1.84
CA ASP A 62 -11.03 -32.22 -1.69
C ASP A 62 -10.33 -33.07 -2.79
N SER A 63 -11.11 -33.80 -3.58
CA SER A 63 -10.65 -34.99 -4.32
C SER A 63 -10.73 -34.91 -5.85
N ASP A 64 -11.21 -33.79 -6.40
CA ASP A 64 -11.29 -33.47 -7.85
C ASP A 64 -10.67 -32.09 -8.15
N ASP A 65 -10.38 -31.82 -9.43
CA ASP A 65 -10.10 -30.46 -9.92
C ASP A 65 -11.29 -29.53 -9.59
N LEU A 66 -11.11 -28.61 -8.63
CA LEU A 66 -12.20 -27.81 -8.06
C LEU A 66 -12.23 -26.38 -8.61
N THR A 67 -13.36 -25.94 -9.15
CA THR A 67 -13.63 -24.53 -9.45
C THR A 67 -14.72 -23.97 -8.53
N VAL A 68 -14.32 -23.09 -7.61
CA VAL A 68 -15.23 -22.34 -6.72
C VAL A 68 -15.64 -21.04 -7.40
N HIS A 69 -16.84 -21.00 -7.99
CA HIS A 69 -17.43 -19.75 -8.44
C HIS A 69 -17.94 -18.95 -7.22
N VAL A 70 -17.46 -17.71 -7.08
CA VAL A 70 -17.84 -16.77 -6.01
C VAL A 70 -18.67 -15.63 -6.63
N PRO A 71 -20.02 -15.67 -6.56
CA PRO A 71 -20.85 -14.66 -7.21
C PRO A 71 -20.75 -13.29 -6.55
N LYS A 72 -21.21 -12.25 -7.25
CA LYS A 72 -21.24 -10.87 -6.74
C LYS A 72 -21.87 -10.76 -5.34
N GLY A 73 -21.21 -10.05 -4.44
CA GLY A 73 -21.60 -9.90 -3.02
C GLY A 73 -20.43 -9.48 -2.14
N THR A 74 -20.69 -9.17 -0.88
CA THR A 74 -19.65 -8.90 0.12
C THR A 74 -19.73 -9.95 1.22
N TYR A 75 -18.78 -10.88 1.20
CA TYR A 75 -18.69 -12.00 2.13
C TYR A 75 -17.83 -11.55 3.30
N VAL A 76 -18.41 -11.43 4.50
CA VAL A 76 -17.67 -11.01 5.69
C VAL A 76 -16.93 -12.22 6.28
N PHE A 77 -15.73 -11.99 6.79
CA PHE A 77 -14.96 -12.95 7.56
C PHE A 77 -14.61 -12.38 8.93
N ASP A 78 -14.49 -13.27 9.91
CA ASP A 78 -13.95 -13.00 11.24
C ASP A 78 -12.53 -13.60 11.36
N ALA A 79 -11.86 -13.44 12.50
CA ALA A 79 -10.51 -13.97 12.71
C ALA A 79 -10.46 -15.51 12.59
N GLY A 80 -9.46 -16.04 11.87
CA GLY A 80 -9.31 -17.49 11.70
C GLY A 80 -8.29 -17.89 10.64
N ASN A 81 -8.29 -19.18 10.29
CA ASN A 81 -7.42 -19.75 9.26
C ASN A 81 -8.30 -20.59 8.33
N ILE A 82 -8.08 -20.48 7.02
CA ILE A 82 -8.77 -21.29 6.00
C ILE A 82 -7.70 -22.18 5.36
N LYS A 83 -7.83 -23.50 5.53
CA LYS A 83 -6.92 -24.48 4.92
C LYS A 83 -7.36 -24.79 3.50
N LEU A 84 -6.43 -24.64 2.56
CA LEU A 84 -6.59 -25.02 1.16
C LEU A 84 -6.08 -26.44 0.92
N HIS A 85 -6.52 -27.04 -0.18
CA HIS A 85 -6.00 -28.26 -0.77
C HIS A 85 -5.51 -27.98 -2.21
N SER A 86 -4.87 -28.98 -2.84
CA SER A 86 -4.41 -28.86 -4.22
C SER A 86 -5.56 -28.74 -5.23
N ASN A 87 -5.24 -28.32 -6.45
CA ASN A 87 -6.12 -28.33 -7.63
C ASN A 87 -7.36 -27.41 -7.55
N ILE A 88 -7.29 -26.33 -6.77
CA ILE A 88 -8.42 -25.40 -6.57
C ILE A 88 -8.29 -24.08 -7.33
N THR A 89 -9.38 -23.67 -8.00
CA THR A 89 -9.53 -22.39 -8.71
C THR A 89 -10.70 -21.58 -8.13
N PHE A 90 -10.41 -20.48 -7.44
CA PHE A 90 -11.39 -19.51 -6.99
C PHE A 90 -11.67 -18.48 -8.09
N LYS A 91 -12.90 -18.44 -8.59
CA LYS A 91 -13.32 -17.57 -9.71
C LYS A 91 -14.34 -16.54 -9.26
N PHE A 92 -13.92 -15.29 -9.11
CA PHE A 92 -14.78 -14.22 -8.57
C PHE A 92 -15.53 -13.46 -9.67
N ASP A 93 -16.83 -13.27 -9.45
CA ASP A 93 -17.64 -12.30 -10.19
C ASP A 93 -17.13 -10.86 -9.96
N LYS A 94 -17.36 -9.98 -10.94
CA LYS A 94 -17.06 -8.54 -10.80
C LYS A 94 -17.87 -7.90 -9.67
N GLY A 95 -17.21 -7.62 -8.55
CA GLY A 95 -17.82 -7.10 -7.33
C GLY A 95 -18.24 -8.18 -6.33
N ALA A 96 -17.71 -9.40 -6.44
CA ALA A 96 -17.51 -10.28 -5.30
C ALA A 96 -16.32 -9.77 -4.45
N VAL A 97 -16.49 -9.69 -3.14
CA VAL A 97 -15.51 -9.14 -2.19
C VAL A 97 -15.48 -10.00 -0.93
N PHE A 98 -14.32 -10.54 -0.57
CA PHE A 98 -14.04 -11.06 0.77
C PHE A 98 -13.64 -9.88 1.66
N ARG A 99 -14.29 -9.71 2.80
CA ARG A 99 -14.23 -8.49 3.62
C ARG A 99 -13.92 -8.82 5.08
N ILE A 100 -12.87 -8.22 5.64
CA ILE A 100 -12.50 -8.39 7.05
C ILE A 100 -12.36 -7.04 7.76
N THR A 101 -12.84 -6.95 9.00
CA THR A 101 -13.01 -5.67 9.70
C THR A 101 -12.47 -5.70 11.13
N SER A 102 -12.40 -4.53 11.76
CA SER A 102 -12.23 -4.38 13.21
C SER A 102 -10.87 -4.83 13.79
N GLY A 103 -9.85 -5.01 12.96
CA GLY A 103 -8.51 -5.47 13.34
C GLY A 103 -8.32 -6.99 13.25
N ASN A 104 -9.33 -7.73 12.78
CA ASN A 104 -9.32 -9.19 12.75
C ASN A 104 -8.46 -9.71 11.59
N ARG A 105 -7.96 -10.95 11.66
CA ARG A 105 -7.03 -11.56 10.69
C ARG A 105 -7.55 -12.90 10.17
N VAL A 106 -7.61 -13.06 8.85
CA VAL A 106 -7.71 -14.37 8.17
C VAL A 106 -6.38 -14.71 7.51
N ASN A 107 -5.92 -15.94 7.70
CA ASN A 107 -4.82 -16.51 6.90
C ASN A 107 -5.40 -17.60 6.00
N PHE A 108 -5.15 -17.50 4.69
CA PHE A 108 -5.29 -18.62 3.76
C PHE A 108 -4.01 -19.45 3.83
N VAL A 109 -4.18 -20.72 4.19
CA VAL A 109 -3.11 -21.63 4.57
C VAL A 109 -2.92 -22.65 3.45
N TYR A 110 -1.67 -22.78 3.00
CA TYR A 110 -1.22 -23.77 2.04
C TYR A 110 -0.43 -24.80 2.87
N PRO A 111 -1.03 -25.92 3.32
CA PRO A 111 -0.39 -26.83 4.27
C PRO A 111 0.79 -27.55 3.64
N SER A 112 1.83 -27.82 4.43
CA SER A 112 3.00 -28.58 3.99
C SER A 112 3.40 -29.67 5.00
N PRO A 113 2.69 -30.81 5.03
CA PRO A 113 2.93 -31.88 6.01
C PRO A 113 4.25 -32.63 5.81
N GLU A 114 4.92 -32.46 4.66
CA GLU A 114 6.19 -33.09 4.32
C GLU A 114 7.23 -32.03 3.91
N ALA A 115 8.52 -32.39 3.94
CA ALA A 115 9.61 -31.50 3.51
C ALA A 115 9.90 -31.67 2.01
N GLY A 116 10.60 -30.70 1.39
CA GLY A 116 10.83 -30.66 -0.04
C GLY A 116 9.77 -29.89 -0.82
N TYR A 117 10.08 -29.52 -2.06
CA TYR A 117 9.18 -28.77 -2.95
C TYR A 117 7.87 -29.50 -3.30
N ASP A 118 7.85 -30.84 -3.22
CA ASP A 118 6.64 -31.65 -3.40
C ASP A 118 5.83 -31.82 -2.09
N GLY A 119 6.34 -31.29 -0.97
CA GLY A 119 5.77 -31.48 0.38
C GLY A 119 4.62 -30.53 0.74
N GLY A 120 4.19 -29.65 -0.19
CA GLY A 120 3.07 -28.72 -0.04
C GLY A 120 1.98 -28.91 -1.12
N ILE A 121 1.00 -28.00 -1.16
CA ILE A 121 -0.12 -28.09 -2.11
C ILE A 121 0.16 -27.45 -3.47
N SER A 122 -0.50 -27.96 -4.51
CA SER A 122 -0.24 -27.59 -5.91
C SER A 122 -1.44 -27.00 -6.64
N ASN A 123 -1.19 -26.29 -7.75
CA ASN A 123 -2.21 -25.88 -8.73
C ASN A 123 -3.31 -24.93 -8.21
N VAL A 124 -3.01 -24.08 -7.23
CA VAL A 124 -3.96 -23.14 -6.61
C VAL A 124 -4.11 -21.85 -7.44
N LYS A 125 -5.33 -21.43 -7.76
CA LYS A 125 -5.60 -20.25 -8.60
C LYS A 125 -6.65 -19.32 -8.00
N TRP A 126 -6.38 -18.02 -8.07
CA TRP A 126 -7.30 -16.94 -7.70
C TRP A 126 -7.51 -16.02 -8.90
N GLU A 127 -8.73 -16.02 -9.46
CA GLU A 127 -9.12 -15.18 -10.59
C GLU A 127 -10.07 -14.07 -10.12
N GLY A 128 -9.66 -12.80 -10.24
CA GLY A 128 -10.48 -11.63 -9.93
C GLY A 128 -10.76 -11.42 -8.43
N ALA A 129 -10.15 -12.21 -7.54
CA ALA A 129 -10.43 -12.21 -6.11
C ALA A 129 -10.16 -10.85 -5.45
N THR A 130 -11.12 -10.34 -4.68
CA THR A 130 -10.97 -9.06 -3.95
C THR A 130 -10.96 -9.31 -2.43
N PHE A 131 -9.81 -9.11 -1.80
CA PHE A 131 -9.58 -9.17 -0.36
C PHE A 131 -9.54 -7.74 0.19
N GLN A 132 -10.55 -7.32 0.96
CA GLN A 132 -10.69 -5.93 1.45
C GLN A 132 -10.70 -5.85 2.98
N GLY A 133 -9.72 -5.12 3.52
CA GLY A 133 -9.57 -4.84 4.94
C GLY A 133 -9.98 -3.40 5.30
N ASP A 134 -9.68 -3.01 6.54
CA ASP A 134 -9.75 -1.62 6.99
C ASP A 134 -8.69 -1.33 8.04
N ASN A 135 -8.30 -0.05 8.16
CA ASN A 135 -7.51 0.47 9.27
C ASN A 135 -8.40 1.35 10.15
N THR A 136 -8.61 0.92 11.39
CA THR A 136 -9.50 1.55 12.37
C THR A 136 -8.77 1.78 13.71
N SER A 137 -9.45 2.37 14.69
CA SER A 137 -8.91 2.47 16.05
C SER A 137 -8.75 1.13 16.79
N LEU A 138 -9.28 0.03 16.23
CA LEU A 138 -9.09 -1.34 16.74
C LEU A 138 -7.85 -2.02 16.11
N GLY A 139 -7.28 -1.43 15.07
CA GLY A 139 -6.16 -1.99 14.31
C GLY A 139 -6.43 -2.07 12.81
N GLN A 140 -5.51 -2.74 12.12
CA GLN A 140 -5.55 -3.05 10.71
C GLN A 140 -6.06 -4.49 10.54
N SER A 141 -7.14 -4.65 9.79
CA SER A 141 -7.78 -5.95 9.52
C SER A 141 -7.04 -6.68 8.38
N VAL A 142 -6.76 -7.98 8.48
CA VAL A 142 -5.71 -8.65 7.69
C VAL A 142 -6.24 -9.81 6.84
N PHE A 143 -5.81 -9.89 5.58
CA PHE A 143 -5.83 -11.11 4.77
C PHE A 143 -4.40 -11.50 4.39
N THR A 144 -3.96 -12.66 4.86
CA THR A 144 -2.67 -13.28 4.52
C THR A 144 -2.88 -14.45 3.56
N GLN A 145 -1.99 -14.63 2.59
CA GLN A 145 -1.76 -15.90 1.90
C GLN A 145 -0.42 -16.43 2.43
N SER A 146 -0.41 -17.53 3.17
CA SER A 146 0.83 -18.13 3.69
C SER A 146 1.16 -19.37 2.87
N VAL A 147 1.99 -19.18 1.84
CA VAL A 147 2.22 -20.14 0.75
C VAL A 147 3.51 -20.92 1.03
N HIS A 148 3.39 -22.20 1.38
CA HIS A 148 4.49 -23.02 1.89
C HIS A 148 4.68 -24.29 1.06
N HIS A 149 5.91 -24.53 0.57
CA HIS A 149 6.25 -25.61 -0.37
C HIS A 149 5.23 -25.78 -1.52
N ALA A 150 4.61 -24.69 -1.96
CA ALA A 150 3.53 -24.76 -2.94
C ALA A 150 4.05 -24.59 -4.36
N THR A 151 3.40 -25.24 -5.31
CA THR A 151 3.77 -25.17 -6.73
C THR A 151 2.61 -24.77 -7.63
N ASN A 152 2.91 -24.04 -8.71
CA ASN A 152 1.95 -23.56 -9.72
C ASN A 152 0.79 -22.74 -9.11
N VAL A 153 1.12 -21.76 -8.26
CA VAL A 153 0.13 -20.86 -7.62
C VAL A 153 -0.06 -19.58 -8.45
N THR A 154 -1.29 -19.23 -8.79
CA THR A 154 -1.62 -18.04 -9.60
C THR A 154 -2.57 -17.08 -8.91
N PHE A 155 -2.24 -15.79 -8.93
CA PHE A 155 -3.12 -14.68 -8.58
C PHE A 155 -3.25 -13.76 -9.80
N ASP A 156 -4.41 -13.77 -10.48
CA ASP A 156 -4.66 -12.95 -11.68
C ASP A 156 -5.84 -12.01 -11.48
N LYS A 157 -5.63 -10.72 -11.79
CA LYS A 157 -6.62 -9.63 -11.66
C LYS A 157 -7.17 -9.47 -10.22
N CYS A 158 -6.44 -9.93 -9.22
CA CYS A 158 -6.80 -9.82 -7.81
C CYS A 158 -6.72 -8.37 -7.30
N VAL A 159 -7.40 -8.11 -6.19
CA VAL A 159 -7.36 -6.83 -5.46
C VAL A 159 -7.10 -7.11 -3.98
N PHE A 160 -6.01 -6.58 -3.46
CA PHE A 160 -5.61 -6.64 -2.06
C PHE A 160 -5.74 -5.22 -1.49
N ASP A 161 -6.92 -4.86 -0.98
CA ASP A 161 -7.28 -3.47 -0.63
C ASP A 161 -7.22 -3.22 0.88
N ASN A 162 -6.13 -2.58 1.32
CA ASN A 162 -5.87 -2.19 2.71
C ASN A 162 -6.17 -3.34 3.70
N ALA A 163 -5.66 -4.54 3.42
CA ALA A 163 -5.75 -5.74 4.26
C ALA A 163 -4.37 -6.34 4.64
N GLU A 164 -3.30 -5.55 4.55
CA GLU A 164 -1.94 -6.01 4.83
C GLU A 164 -1.69 -6.20 6.32
N SER A 165 -0.88 -7.19 6.70
CA SER A 165 -0.47 -7.40 8.09
C SER A 165 0.49 -6.29 8.56
N PRO A 166 0.25 -5.62 9.71
CA PRO A 166 1.23 -4.68 10.28
C PRO A 166 2.56 -5.31 10.72
N THR A 167 2.64 -6.64 10.75
CA THR A 167 3.77 -7.44 11.23
C THR A 167 4.17 -8.54 10.24
N GLY A 168 3.79 -8.41 8.97
CA GLY A 168 3.86 -9.47 7.97
C GLY A 168 3.46 -8.96 6.59
N HIS A 169 2.95 -9.85 5.74
CA HIS A 169 2.82 -9.62 4.30
C HIS A 169 1.36 -9.82 3.83
N TYR A 170 1.07 -9.54 2.55
CA TYR A 170 -0.17 -10.02 1.91
C TYR A 170 0.00 -11.46 1.42
N ILE A 171 1.18 -11.77 0.91
CA ILE A 171 1.58 -13.08 0.41
C ILE A 171 2.97 -13.38 0.98
N ASP A 172 3.05 -14.37 1.87
CA ASP A 172 4.30 -15.05 2.21
C ASP A 172 4.54 -16.12 1.12
N LEU A 173 5.74 -16.19 0.53
CA LEU A 173 6.16 -17.27 -0.39
C LEU A 173 7.39 -17.97 0.19
N ASP A 174 7.18 -19.09 0.87
CA ASP A 174 8.18 -19.82 1.63
C ASP A 174 8.50 -21.16 0.95
N GLY A 175 9.73 -21.34 0.45
CA GLY A 175 10.18 -22.56 -0.24
C GLY A 175 9.30 -23.00 -1.41
N SER A 176 8.64 -22.06 -2.11
CA SER A 176 7.60 -22.33 -3.10
C SER A 176 8.06 -22.02 -4.53
N HIS A 177 7.40 -22.55 -5.57
CA HIS A 177 7.81 -22.28 -6.96
C HIS A 177 6.69 -22.20 -8.01
N ASP A 178 7.06 -21.72 -9.20
CA ASP A 178 6.15 -21.48 -10.34
C ASP A 178 5.00 -20.52 -9.99
N ILE A 179 5.29 -19.54 -9.14
CA ILE A 179 4.32 -18.58 -8.61
C ILE A 179 4.11 -17.43 -9.59
N THR A 180 2.85 -17.12 -9.95
CA THR A 180 2.51 -15.99 -10.83
C THR A 180 1.52 -15.03 -10.15
N VAL A 181 1.94 -13.78 -9.97
CA VAL A 181 1.07 -12.66 -9.53
C VAL A 181 0.97 -11.67 -10.69
N SER A 182 -0.21 -11.54 -11.29
CA SER A 182 -0.38 -10.75 -12.51
C SER A 182 -1.63 -9.88 -12.53
N ASN A 183 -1.54 -8.74 -13.22
CA ASN A 183 -2.65 -7.81 -13.49
C ASN A 183 -3.41 -7.30 -12.24
N SER A 184 -2.82 -7.46 -11.05
CA SER A 184 -3.46 -7.30 -9.74
C SER A 184 -3.14 -5.94 -9.11
N VAL A 185 -3.94 -5.54 -8.11
CA VAL A 185 -3.82 -4.25 -7.43
C VAL A 185 -3.67 -4.45 -5.92
N PHE A 186 -2.58 -3.95 -5.35
CA PHE A 186 -2.29 -3.94 -3.92
C PHE A 186 -2.41 -2.51 -3.37
N THR A 187 -3.04 -2.34 -2.22
CA THR A 187 -3.20 -1.01 -1.59
C THR A 187 -2.90 -1.01 -0.10
N GLY A 188 -2.42 0.12 0.42
CA GLY A 188 -2.66 0.51 1.80
C GLY A 188 -1.80 -0.15 2.89
N PHE A 189 -0.50 0.17 2.90
CA PHE A 189 0.43 -0.22 3.96
C PHE A 189 0.28 0.60 5.24
N ASN A 190 0.18 -0.10 6.36
CA ASN A 190 -0.02 0.46 7.71
C ASN A 190 0.93 -0.12 8.78
N GLY A 191 1.95 -0.90 8.40
CA GLY A 191 2.92 -1.47 9.32
C GLY A 191 3.79 -0.43 10.03
N SER A 192 4.13 -0.69 11.29
CA SER A 192 5.12 0.08 12.04
C SER A 192 6.55 -0.26 11.62
N GLN A 193 6.83 -1.51 11.22
CA GLN A 193 8.16 -1.96 10.81
C GLN A 193 8.58 -1.37 9.45
N ASP A 194 9.87 -1.08 9.31
CA ASP A 194 10.51 -0.50 8.11
C ASP A 194 11.07 -1.57 7.13
N PHE A 195 10.67 -2.83 7.33
CA PHE A 195 11.08 -3.98 6.54
C PHE A 195 9.88 -4.93 6.42
N LYS A 196 8.96 -4.60 5.51
CA LYS A 196 7.84 -5.46 5.08
C LYS A 196 7.36 -5.11 3.68
N GLU A 197 7.06 -6.13 2.89
CA GLU A 197 6.55 -6.08 1.52
C GLU A 197 5.19 -6.76 1.37
N ALA A 198 4.44 -6.42 0.33
CA ALA A 198 3.20 -7.10 -0.02
C ALA A 198 3.45 -8.58 -0.37
N ILE A 199 4.53 -8.85 -1.13
CA ILE A 199 4.91 -10.18 -1.59
C ILE A 199 6.31 -10.47 -1.05
N GLN A 200 6.39 -11.28 0.00
CA GLN A 200 7.65 -11.82 0.48
C GLN A 200 8.09 -12.92 -0.48
N VAL A 201 9.38 -13.00 -0.77
CA VAL A 201 10.01 -14.14 -1.46
C VAL A 201 11.07 -14.65 -0.51
N ASP A 202 10.84 -15.78 0.13
CA ASP A 202 11.64 -16.24 1.27
C ASP A 202 11.89 -17.75 1.24
N TYR A 203 12.53 -18.26 2.28
CA TYR A 203 12.92 -19.66 2.43
C TYR A 203 11.87 -20.43 3.25
N SER A 204 11.82 -21.76 3.11
CA SER A 204 11.03 -22.67 3.94
C SER A 204 11.44 -22.60 5.42
N ASN A 205 10.96 -21.58 6.14
CA ASN A 205 11.35 -21.34 7.53
C ASN A 205 10.22 -20.73 8.36
N ALA A 206 9.94 -21.36 9.50
CA ALA A 206 8.95 -20.89 10.47
C ALA A 206 9.25 -19.50 11.10
N LYS A 207 10.31 -18.79 10.69
CA LYS A 207 10.56 -17.38 11.04
C LYS A 207 10.17 -16.40 9.93
N ALA A 208 10.11 -16.83 8.68
CA ALA A 208 9.71 -16.01 7.54
C ALA A 208 8.20 -15.78 7.53
N MET A 209 7.41 -16.86 7.57
CA MET A 209 5.94 -16.83 7.47
C MET A 209 5.20 -15.88 8.43
N SER A 210 4.19 -15.18 7.92
CA SER A 210 3.23 -14.38 8.70
C SER A 210 2.20 -15.21 9.47
N TYR A 211 1.98 -16.48 9.10
CA TYR A 211 1.23 -17.49 9.84
C TYR A 211 1.86 -18.88 9.64
N LYS A 212 1.81 -19.74 10.66
CA LYS A 212 2.53 -21.02 10.71
C LYS A 212 1.54 -22.12 11.01
N ASN A 213 1.30 -23.04 10.07
CA ASN A 213 0.33 -24.10 10.25
C ASN A 213 0.89 -25.23 11.16
N PRO A 214 0.13 -25.69 12.17
CA PRO A 214 0.51 -26.88 12.93
C PRO A 214 0.56 -28.12 12.03
N GLY A 215 1.69 -28.81 12.06
CA GLY A 215 1.99 -29.99 11.22
C GLY A 215 3.04 -29.73 10.13
N ASP A 216 3.28 -28.47 9.77
CA ASP A 216 4.18 -28.14 8.66
C ASP A 216 5.66 -28.46 8.92
N GLN A 217 6.36 -28.92 7.88
CA GLN A 217 7.81 -29.16 7.90
C GLN A 217 8.58 -28.01 7.26
N TYR A 218 9.74 -27.66 7.83
CA TYR A 218 10.54 -26.51 7.40
C TYR A 218 12.00 -26.92 7.22
N ASP A 219 12.55 -26.76 6.01
CA ASP A 219 13.87 -27.28 5.61
C ASP A 219 14.85 -26.22 5.07
N ASN A 220 14.39 -24.96 4.97
CA ASN A 220 15.10 -23.80 4.41
C ASN A 220 15.31 -23.81 2.88
N LEU A 221 14.57 -24.60 2.10
CA LEU A 221 14.56 -24.48 0.65
C LEU A 221 14.17 -23.05 0.20
N PRO A 222 14.84 -22.46 -0.81
CA PRO A 222 14.51 -21.13 -1.33
C PRO A 222 13.26 -21.13 -2.23
N THR A 223 12.44 -20.07 -2.16
CA THR A 223 11.43 -19.82 -3.19
C THR A 223 12.08 -19.45 -4.54
N TYR A 224 11.55 -19.96 -5.67
CA TYR A 224 12.10 -19.69 -7.00
C TYR A 224 11.06 -19.62 -8.15
N ASN A 225 11.47 -19.07 -9.31
CA ASN A 225 10.63 -18.92 -10.51
C ASN A 225 9.33 -18.12 -10.26
N VAL A 226 9.47 -16.97 -9.61
CA VAL A 226 8.37 -16.07 -9.19
C VAL A 226 8.17 -14.95 -10.21
N LYS A 227 6.95 -14.78 -10.72
CA LYS A 227 6.59 -13.82 -11.77
C LYS A 227 5.57 -12.81 -11.27
N VAL A 228 6.03 -11.62 -10.89
CA VAL A 228 5.20 -10.48 -10.46
C VAL A 228 5.12 -9.48 -11.62
N THR A 229 4.06 -9.55 -12.43
CA THR A 229 3.97 -8.85 -13.72
C THR A 229 2.73 -7.95 -13.89
N ASN A 230 2.92 -6.73 -14.42
CA ASN A 230 1.83 -5.77 -14.73
C ASN A 230 0.90 -5.43 -13.53
N ASN A 231 1.40 -5.54 -12.30
CA ASN A 231 0.64 -5.22 -11.09
C ASN A 231 0.76 -3.74 -10.72
N GLN A 232 -0.11 -3.29 -9.81
CA GLN A 232 -0.09 -1.92 -9.30
C GLN A 232 -0.09 -1.91 -7.76
N PHE A 233 0.87 -1.20 -7.18
CA PHE A 233 1.02 -1.02 -5.74
C PHE A 233 0.72 0.45 -5.43
N LEU A 234 -0.42 0.73 -4.78
CA LEU A 234 -1.06 2.06 -4.76
C LEU A 234 -1.36 2.55 -3.33
N PRO A 235 -1.33 3.87 -3.06
CA PRO A 235 -1.67 4.41 -1.74
C PRO A 235 -3.19 4.50 -1.58
N VAL A 236 -3.73 4.19 -0.41
CA VAL A 236 -5.12 4.59 -0.13
C VAL A 236 -5.14 6.11 0.01
N SER A 237 -5.90 6.78 -0.84
CA SER A 237 -5.95 8.25 -0.85
C SER A 237 -7.14 8.80 -0.06
N LYS A 238 -6.86 9.67 0.92
CA LYS A 238 -7.88 10.48 1.58
C LYS A 238 -8.61 11.32 0.51
N LYS A 239 -9.89 11.64 0.72
CA LYS A 239 -10.74 12.54 -0.13
C LYS A 239 -10.20 13.99 -0.33
N SER A 240 -8.96 14.27 0.10
CA SER A 240 -8.21 15.51 -0.11
C SER A 240 -7.00 15.36 -1.04
N GLY A 241 -6.76 14.19 -1.67
CA GLY A 241 -5.55 13.95 -2.46
C GLY A 241 -4.30 13.88 -1.59
N GLN A 242 -4.37 13.09 -0.52
CA GLN A 242 -3.30 12.91 0.46
C GLN A 242 -3.28 11.45 0.90
N VAL A 243 -2.11 10.84 0.96
CA VAL A 243 -1.88 9.48 1.48
C VAL A 243 -2.62 9.27 2.81
N GLN A 244 -3.46 8.24 2.87
CA GLN A 244 -4.08 7.71 4.09
C GLN A 244 -3.13 6.71 4.73
N SER A 245 -2.90 5.64 3.99
CA SER A 245 -1.90 4.58 4.14
C SER A 245 -1.06 4.57 2.86
N TYR A 246 0.21 4.17 2.96
CA TYR A 246 1.14 4.17 1.82
C TYR A 246 0.73 3.10 0.79
N ALA A 247 1.39 3.04 -0.38
CA ALA A 247 1.50 1.73 -1.03
C ALA A 247 2.40 0.81 -0.18
N PRO A 248 2.18 -0.50 -0.21
CA PRO A 248 3.17 -1.45 0.28
C PRO A 248 4.44 -1.39 -0.55
N ASN A 249 5.56 -1.78 0.06
CA ASN A 249 6.75 -2.16 -0.70
C ASN A 249 6.39 -3.41 -1.52
N PRO A 250 6.70 -3.48 -2.83
CA PRO A 250 6.04 -4.44 -3.71
C PRO A 250 6.53 -5.89 -3.55
N ILE A 251 7.84 -6.09 -3.40
CA ILE A 251 8.49 -7.41 -3.39
C ILE A 251 9.85 -7.33 -2.68
N GLY A 252 10.24 -8.38 -1.96
CA GLY A 252 11.56 -8.48 -1.33
C GLY A 252 11.73 -9.68 -0.40
N GLU A 253 12.86 -9.69 0.30
CA GLU A 253 13.37 -10.74 1.21
C GLU A 253 14.14 -10.07 2.36
N HIS A 254 14.21 -10.71 3.54
CA HIS A 254 14.81 -10.11 4.74
C HIS A 254 15.84 -10.94 5.50
N ALA A 255 16.01 -12.23 5.20
CA ALA A 255 17.04 -13.08 5.77
C ALA A 255 17.36 -14.28 4.85
N VAL A 256 18.64 -14.55 4.63
CA VAL A 256 19.10 -15.85 4.13
C VAL A 256 19.09 -16.84 5.30
N TYR A 257 18.51 -18.02 5.09
CA TYR A 257 18.44 -19.07 6.10
C TYR A 257 19.47 -20.17 5.86
N GLY A 258 19.96 -20.79 6.95
CA GLY A 258 20.90 -21.90 6.89
C GLY A 258 22.26 -21.62 6.25
N HIS A 259 22.61 -20.35 5.98
CA HIS A 259 23.74 -19.94 5.13
C HIS A 259 23.65 -20.45 3.68
N GLY A 260 22.45 -20.43 3.08
CA GLY A 260 22.25 -20.80 1.68
C GLY A 260 22.50 -22.28 1.36
N LYS A 261 22.64 -23.15 2.37
CA LYS A 261 22.99 -24.58 2.20
C LYS A 261 21.96 -25.38 1.38
N ALA A 262 20.71 -24.94 1.38
CA ALA A 262 19.62 -25.52 0.58
C ALA A 262 19.44 -24.81 -0.77
N GLY A 263 20.32 -23.89 -1.13
CA GLY A 263 20.20 -22.97 -2.25
C GLY A 263 19.94 -21.52 -1.79
N ILE A 264 19.78 -20.64 -2.78
CA ILE A 264 19.47 -19.21 -2.65
C ILE A 264 18.30 -18.90 -3.58
N ILE A 265 17.48 -17.90 -3.25
CA ILE A 265 16.33 -17.46 -4.07
C ILE A 265 16.76 -17.14 -5.50
N HIS A 266 16.03 -17.62 -6.51
CA HIS A 266 16.37 -17.33 -7.90
C HIS A 266 15.19 -17.31 -8.89
N ASN A 267 15.44 -16.76 -10.07
CA ASN A 267 14.50 -16.62 -11.18
C ASN A 267 13.28 -15.75 -10.80
N VAL A 268 13.53 -14.54 -10.32
CA VAL A 268 12.49 -13.60 -9.87
C VAL A 268 12.29 -12.49 -10.89
N TYR A 269 11.06 -12.35 -11.38
CA TYR A 269 10.68 -11.42 -12.44
C TYR A 269 9.69 -10.38 -11.91
N PHE A 270 10.18 -9.20 -11.55
CA PHE A 270 9.38 -8.03 -11.19
C PHE A 270 9.29 -7.08 -12.39
N THR A 271 8.34 -7.32 -13.31
CA THR A 271 8.32 -6.63 -14.62
C THR A 271 7.04 -5.84 -14.91
N ASN A 272 7.21 -4.67 -15.53
CA ASN A 272 6.13 -3.77 -15.98
C ASN A 272 5.15 -3.29 -14.87
N ASN A 273 5.50 -3.45 -13.59
CA ASN A 273 4.67 -3.05 -12.47
C ASN A 273 4.67 -1.52 -12.27
N THR A 274 3.65 -1.00 -11.60
CA THR A 274 3.56 0.42 -11.22
C THR A 274 3.48 0.57 -9.70
N VAL A 275 4.42 1.27 -9.09
CA VAL A 275 4.51 1.48 -7.64
C VAL A 275 4.37 2.98 -7.36
N VAL A 276 3.36 3.36 -6.58
CA VAL A 276 3.00 4.76 -6.32
C VAL A 276 2.99 5.03 -4.83
N ASP A 277 3.72 6.05 -4.37
CA ASP A 277 3.73 6.48 -2.97
C ASP A 277 3.97 5.34 -1.93
N PRO A 278 5.01 4.50 -2.10
CA PRO A 278 5.36 3.46 -1.12
C PRO A 278 5.86 4.08 0.20
N LYS A 279 5.93 3.28 1.27
CA LYS A 279 6.54 3.71 2.53
C LYS A 279 8.02 4.08 2.28
N PRO A 280 8.45 5.32 2.59
CA PRO A 280 9.87 5.68 2.52
C PRO A 280 10.60 5.01 3.68
N LEU A 281 11.74 4.38 3.38
CA LEU A 281 12.58 3.65 4.34
C LEU A 281 13.93 4.34 4.41
N MET A 282 14.43 4.70 5.60
CA MET A 282 15.51 5.69 5.72
C MET A 282 16.86 5.14 6.21
N ASP A 283 16.84 4.00 6.89
CA ASP A 283 18.01 3.42 7.56
C ASP A 283 19.01 2.82 6.55
N ASP A 284 20.12 2.31 7.07
CA ASP A 284 21.03 1.45 6.31
C ASP A 284 20.51 0.01 6.34
N GLY A 285 20.76 -0.77 5.28
CA GLY A 285 20.24 -2.13 5.16
C GLY A 285 18.79 -2.26 4.67
N VAL A 286 18.10 -1.19 4.28
CA VAL A 286 16.69 -1.21 3.81
C VAL A 286 16.44 -0.38 2.55
N ALA A 287 15.47 -0.81 1.73
CA ALA A 287 14.99 -0.11 0.54
C ALA A 287 13.58 -0.57 0.13
N THR A 288 12.95 0.16 -0.81
CA THR A 288 11.59 -0.15 -1.29
C THR A 288 11.51 -1.46 -2.10
N ILE A 289 12.61 -1.90 -2.72
CA ILE A 289 12.81 -3.30 -3.16
C ILE A 289 14.15 -3.76 -2.59
N HIS A 290 14.19 -4.91 -1.94
CA HIS A 290 15.40 -5.38 -1.26
C HIS A 290 15.49 -6.91 -1.16
N PHE A 291 16.71 -7.43 -1.29
CA PHE A 291 17.08 -8.85 -1.11
C PHE A 291 18.48 -8.96 -0.49
N LYS A 292 18.73 -10.02 0.31
CA LYS A 292 20.01 -10.36 0.96
C LYS A 292 20.69 -11.62 0.42
N GLY A 293 20.01 -12.39 -0.43
CA GLY A 293 20.60 -13.42 -1.26
C GLY A 293 19.68 -13.74 -2.43
N ILE A 294 20.08 -13.34 -3.64
CA ILE A 294 19.30 -13.60 -4.86
C ILE A 294 20.19 -13.67 -6.11
N SER A 295 19.83 -14.52 -7.07
CA SER A 295 20.41 -14.55 -8.42
C SER A 295 19.32 -14.70 -9.49
N ASN A 296 19.62 -14.42 -10.76
CA ASN A 296 18.64 -14.43 -11.85
C ASN A 296 17.42 -13.53 -11.51
N LEU A 297 17.68 -12.24 -11.34
CA LEU A 297 16.69 -11.22 -10.96
C LEU A 297 16.44 -10.27 -12.14
N TRP A 298 15.16 -9.98 -12.41
CA TRP A 298 14.73 -9.01 -13.41
C TRP A 298 13.76 -7.98 -12.82
N ILE A 299 14.25 -6.77 -12.58
CA ILE A 299 13.47 -5.57 -12.25
C ILE A 299 13.39 -4.73 -13.53
N THR A 300 12.45 -5.02 -14.43
CA THR A 300 12.44 -4.41 -15.78
C THR A 300 11.15 -3.67 -16.17
N GLY A 301 11.29 -2.52 -16.83
CA GLY A 301 10.16 -1.74 -17.38
C GLY A 301 9.20 -1.12 -16.35
N ASN A 302 9.55 -1.11 -15.05
CA ASN A 302 8.66 -0.69 -13.98
C ASN A 302 8.48 0.85 -13.92
N LYS A 303 7.42 1.29 -13.23
CA LYS A 303 7.03 2.69 -13.06
C LYS A 303 6.96 3.06 -11.57
N PHE A 304 8.03 3.67 -11.06
CA PHE A 304 8.17 4.10 -9.68
C PHE A 304 7.81 5.59 -9.53
N ILE A 305 6.84 5.94 -8.68
CA ILE A 305 6.22 7.28 -8.66
C ILE A 305 5.97 7.80 -7.24
N ASN A 306 6.59 8.91 -6.83
CA ASN A 306 6.35 9.54 -5.52
C ASN A 306 5.62 10.89 -5.68
N GLN A 307 4.30 10.92 -5.47
CA GLN A 307 3.49 12.16 -5.57
C GLN A 307 3.27 12.85 -4.22
N HIS A 308 3.13 12.07 -3.15
CA HIS A 308 2.72 12.50 -1.82
C HIS A 308 3.61 11.93 -0.69
N VAL A 309 4.61 11.10 -1.03
CA VAL A 309 5.64 10.62 -0.11
C VAL A 309 7.00 11.23 -0.44
N LEU A 310 7.90 11.23 0.54
CA LEU A 310 9.30 11.59 0.31
C LEU A 310 10.07 10.38 -0.22
N GLY A 311 11.27 10.56 -0.76
CA GLY A 311 12.11 9.43 -1.17
C GLY A 311 12.89 8.85 0.00
N SER A 312 12.99 7.52 0.01
CA SER A 312 13.77 6.63 0.87
C SER A 312 15.28 6.96 0.92
N GLY A 313 16.04 6.27 1.77
CA GLY A 313 17.51 6.23 1.73
C GLY A 313 18.00 5.65 0.40
N ASN A 314 17.93 4.33 0.29
CA ASN A 314 18.07 3.57 -0.96
C ASN A 314 16.67 3.29 -1.54
N TYR A 315 16.53 3.14 -2.86
CA TYR A 315 15.24 2.79 -3.48
C TYR A 315 15.16 1.31 -3.90
N ILE A 316 16.23 0.79 -4.50
CA ILE A 316 16.52 -0.64 -4.67
C ILE A 316 17.83 -0.92 -3.93
N TYR A 317 17.90 -2.01 -3.17
CA TYR A 317 19.10 -2.43 -2.44
C TYR A 317 19.27 -3.94 -2.56
N LEU A 318 20.31 -4.37 -3.27
CA LEU A 318 20.70 -5.77 -3.36
C LEU A 318 21.93 -5.95 -2.48
N TYR A 319 21.87 -6.92 -1.57
CA TYR A 319 22.94 -7.24 -0.63
C TYR A 319 23.33 -8.71 -0.79
N ASN A 320 24.62 -9.01 -0.83
CA ASN A 320 25.13 -10.38 -0.74
C ASN A 320 25.54 -10.67 0.72
N ALA A 321 24.66 -11.32 1.47
CA ALA A 321 24.90 -11.63 2.88
C ALA A 321 25.89 -12.78 3.13
N GLU A 322 26.10 -13.65 2.15
CA GLU A 322 26.84 -14.91 2.32
C GLU A 322 28.15 -14.90 1.53
N SER A 323 29.28 -14.76 2.21
CA SER A 323 30.61 -14.67 1.58
C SER A 323 31.02 -15.90 0.75
N ASN A 324 30.32 -17.03 0.90
CA ASN A 324 30.54 -18.26 0.11
C ASN A 324 29.61 -18.40 -1.10
N TYR A 325 28.75 -17.40 -1.38
CA TYR A 325 27.81 -17.40 -2.51
C TYR A 325 28.05 -16.17 -3.40
N ASN A 326 28.03 -16.35 -4.72
CA ASN A 326 28.14 -15.26 -5.68
C ASN A 326 26.74 -14.93 -6.24
N MET A 327 26.26 -13.72 -6.00
CA MET A 327 25.02 -13.21 -6.61
C MET A 327 25.28 -12.83 -8.08
N THR A 328 24.58 -13.52 -9.00
CA THR A 328 24.78 -13.41 -10.45
C THR A 328 23.47 -13.11 -11.20
N ASN A 329 23.58 -12.54 -12.40
CA ASN A 329 22.50 -12.28 -13.35
C ASN A 329 21.44 -11.34 -12.76
N LEU A 330 21.87 -10.11 -12.48
CA LEU A 330 21.08 -9.08 -11.80
C LEU A 330 20.73 -7.94 -12.77
N ASN A 331 19.47 -7.89 -13.20
CA ASN A 331 19.00 -7.05 -14.29
C ASN A 331 18.02 -5.98 -13.79
N ILE A 332 18.41 -4.71 -13.87
CA ILE A 332 17.58 -3.55 -13.48
C ILE A 332 17.48 -2.61 -14.68
N GLU A 333 16.51 -2.86 -15.57
CA GLU A 333 16.52 -2.31 -16.94
C GLU A 333 15.26 -1.51 -17.28
N ASP A 334 15.45 -0.40 -18.01
CA ASP A 334 14.39 0.42 -18.61
C ASP A 334 13.32 0.97 -17.64
N ASN A 335 13.58 0.94 -16.34
CA ASN A 335 12.64 1.43 -15.32
C ASN A 335 12.54 2.96 -15.35
N THR A 336 11.37 3.46 -14.96
CA THR A 336 11.07 4.89 -14.90
C THR A 336 10.83 5.34 -13.47
N PHE A 337 11.49 6.42 -13.05
CA PHE A 337 11.41 6.96 -11.69
C PHE A 337 10.91 8.41 -11.74
N THR A 338 9.64 8.63 -11.40
CA THR A 338 8.96 9.93 -11.52
C THR A 338 8.75 10.56 -10.15
N ASN A 339 9.36 11.73 -9.91
CA ASN A 339 9.42 12.41 -8.62
C ASN A 339 10.06 11.59 -7.48
N VAL A 340 10.67 10.43 -7.76
CA VAL A 340 11.46 9.71 -6.77
C VAL A 340 12.69 10.58 -6.45
N ASN A 341 12.93 10.85 -5.17
CA ASN A 341 13.99 11.73 -4.68
C ASN A 341 14.67 11.04 -3.47
N PRO A 342 15.42 9.95 -3.69
CA PRO A 342 16.09 9.22 -2.62
C PRO A 342 17.20 10.07 -2.01
N THR A 343 17.61 9.77 -0.78
CA THR A 343 18.63 10.56 -0.08
C THR A 343 20.03 9.97 -0.16
N LYS A 344 20.17 8.70 -0.57
CA LYS A 344 21.44 8.00 -0.80
C LYS A 344 21.62 7.73 -2.31
N GLN A 345 21.01 6.68 -2.84
CA GLN A 345 21.08 6.27 -4.26
C GLN A 345 19.77 5.63 -4.75
N TYR A 346 19.60 5.47 -6.07
CA TYR A 346 18.45 4.74 -6.63
C TYR A 346 18.65 3.23 -6.55
N VAL A 347 19.84 2.73 -6.91
CA VAL A 347 20.29 1.34 -6.74
C VAL A 347 21.54 1.32 -5.87
N PHE A 348 21.58 0.42 -4.89
CA PHE A 348 22.79 0.09 -4.13
C PHE A 348 23.07 -1.42 -4.25
N LEU A 349 24.31 -1.78 -4.59
CA LEU A 349 24.81 -3.15 -4.68
C LEU A 349 25.89 -3.36 -3.62
N ASP A 350 25.67 -4.26 -2.67
CA ASP A 350 26.46 -4.33 -1.45
C ASP A 350 26.84 -5.78 -1.13
N SER A 351 28.00 -6.02 -0.57
CA SER A 351 28.45 -7.37 -0.22
C SER A 351 29.05 -7.40 1.18
N SER A 352 28.73 -8.46 1.92
CA SER A 352 29.37 -8.79 3.21
C SER A 352 30.88 -9.01 3.06
N ASP A 353 31.31 -9.46 1.87
CA ASP A 353 32.70 -9.64 1.48
C ASP A 353 32.95 -8.93 0.14
N ALA A 354 33.83 -7.93 0.14
CA ALA A 354 34.13 -7.14 -1.06
C ALA A 354 34.99 -7.90 -2.08
N ASP A 355 35.68 -8.98 -1.66
CA ASP A 355 36.45 -9.86 -2.54
C ASP A 355 35.57 -10.95 -3.20
N ASN A 356 34.29 -11.05 -2.79
CA ASN A 356 33.23 -11.78 -3.48
C ASN A 356 32.14 -10.80 -4.00
N PRO A 357 32.44 -10.03 -5.07
CA PRO A 357 31.52 -9.08 -5.67
C PRO A 357 30.41 -9.77 -6.48
N MET A 358 29.30 -9.05 -6.69
CA MET A 358 28.24 -9.52 -7.60
C MET A 358 28.73 -9.58 -9.05
N THR A 359 28.22 -10.54 -9.81
CA THR A 359 28.60 -10.79 -11.22
C THR A 359 27.39 -10.72 -12.17
N ASP A 360 27.64 -10.61 -13.47
CA ASP A 360 26.62 -10.54 -14.53
C ASP A 360 25.51 -9.52 -14.22
N VAL A 361 25.92 -8.27 -14.02
CA VAL A 361 25.04 -7.17 -13.58
C VAL A 361 24.73 -6.25 -14.75
N SER A 362 23.46 -6.20 -15.16
CA SER A 362 22.93 -5.22 -16.12
C SER A 362 22.09 -4.19 -15.40
N ILE A 363 22.50 -2.92 -15.44
CA ILE A 363 21.69 -1.79 -14.97
C ILE A 363 21.63 -0.78 -16.11
N THR A 364 20.66 -0.92 -17.01
CA THR A 364 20.66 -0.20 -18.30
C THR A 364 19.38 0.58 -18.59
N GLY A 365 19.50 1.68 -19.35
CA GLY A 365 18.37 2.39 -19.96
C GLY A 365 17.42 3.14 -19.01
N ASN A 366 17.64 3.08 -17.69
CA ASN A 366 16.71 3.62 -16.69
C ASN A 366 16.56 5.15 -16.79
N LYS A 367 15.34 5.66 -16.58
CA LYS A 367 14.97 7.08 -16.77
C LYS A 367 14.39 7.70 -15.50
N VAL A 368 15.18 8.57 -14.85
CA VAL A 368 14.78 9.32 -13.66
C VAL A 368 14.37 10.75 -14.03
N THR A 369 13.16 11.15 -13.60
CA THR A 369 12.74 12.56 -13.56
C THR A 369 12.53 13.00 -12.11
N THR A 370 13.47 13.79 -11.59
CA THR A 370 13.58 14.11 -10.15
C THR A 370 13.55 15.62 -9.87
N GLN A 371 13.28 16.01 -8.63
CA GLN A 371 13.12 17.42 -8.24
C GLN A 371 14.42 18.01 -7.67
N LYS A 372 15.25 17.16 -7.04
CA LYS A 372 16.56 17.50 -6.45
C LYS A 372 17.65 16.67 -7.13
N LYS A 373 18.79 17.29 -7.46
CA LYS A 373 20.03 16.55 -7.80
C LYS A 373 20.77 16.21 -6.50
N GLY A 374 21.47 15.09 -6.45
CA GLY A 374 22.32 14.70 -5.32
C GLY A 374 22.58 13.20 -5.22
N ALA A 375 21.54 12.38 -5.41
CA ALA A 375 21.66 10.93 -5.44
C ALA A 375 22.29 10.43 -6.75
N SER A 376 23.26 9.51 -6.65
CA SER A 376 23.76 8.71 -7.77
C SER A 376 22.71 7.70 -8.24
N PHE A 377 22.78 7.27 -9.51
CA PHE A 377 21.89 6.20 -9.97
C PHE A 377 22.27 4.86 -9.32
N VAL A 378 23.50 4.40 -9.53
CA VAL A 378 24.09 3.22 -8.86
C VAL A 378 25.15 3.67 -7.85
N LYS A 379 25.34 2.88 -6.79
CA LYS A 379 26.55 2.81 -5.96
C LYS A 379 26.80 1.36 -5.53
N SER A 380 28.00 1.11 -5.03
CA SER A 380 28.41 -0.15 -4.40
C SER A 380 29.42 0.05 -3.28
N ASN A 381 29.73 -1.02 -2.53
CA ASN A 381 30.92 -1.09 -1.66
C ASN A 381 32.13 -1.77 -2.35
N PHE A 382 31.90 -2.67 -3.32
CA PHE A 382 32.92 -3.28 -4.19
C PHE A 382 33.08 -2.54 -5.53
N ALA A 383 34.08 -2.91 -6.34
CA ALA A 383 34.36 -2.26 -7.62
C ALA A 383 33.39 -2.70 -8.75
N LEU A 384 32.71 -1.75 -9.39
CA LEU A 384 31.82 -2.00 -10.54
C LEU A 384 32.63 -1.98 -11.84
N THR A 385 33.51 -2.98 -11.99
CA THR A 385 34.49 -3.07 -13.09
C THR A 385 34.70 -4.52 -13.51
N GLY A 386 34.57 -4.80 -14.81
CA GLY A 386 34.76 -6.12 -15.40
C GLY A 386 33.81 -6.31 -16.58
N ASP A 387 34.11 -7.28 -17.46
CA ASP A 387 33.36 -7.49 -18.71
C ASP A 387 31.91 -7.98 -18.49
N THR A 388 31.58 -8.38 -17.25
CA THR A 388 30.25 -8.83 -16.80
C THR A 388 29.41 -7.74 -16.13
N ILE A 389 29.84 -6.46 -16.17
CA ILE A 389 29.17 -5.34 -15.50
C ILE A 389 28.79 -4.25 -16.53
N ASP A 390 27.52 -4.20 -16.96
CA ASP A 390 26.98 -3.13 -17.81
C ASP A 390 26.15 -2.12 -16.98
N ILE A 391 26.59 -0.86 -16.97
CA ILE A 391 25.88 0.26 -16.31
C ILE A 391 25.68 1.43 -17.30
N ALA A 392 25.26 1.13 -18.52
CA ALA A 392 25.04 2.11 -19.59
C ALA A 392 23.68 2.83 -19.55
N ASN A 393 23.58 3.97 -20.26
CA ASN A 393 22.32 4.63 -20.65
C ASN A 393 21.36 5.10 -19.53
N ASN A 394 21.76 5.05 -18.26
CA ASN A 394 20.98 5.54 -17.13
C ASN A 394 20.95 7.08 -17.08
N THR A 395 19.77 7.69 -16.95
CA THR A 395 19.60 9.16 -17.07
C THR A 395 18.91 9.80 -15.86
N ILE A 396 19.48 10.90 -15.33
CA ILE A 396 18.88 11.69 -14.24
C ILE A 396 18.56 13.13 -14.71
N LYS A 397 17.27 13.36 -15.01
CA LYS A 397 16.74 14.66 -15.43
C LYS A 397 16.13 15.41 -14.24
N LYS A 398 16.62 16.63 -13.97
CA LYS A 398 15.96 17.54 -13.01
C LYS A 398 14.76 18.21 -13.69
N ALA A 399 13.58 18.16 -13.06
CA ALA A 399 12.36 18.81 -13.54
C ALA A 399 11.54 19.42 -12.39
N LYS A 400 10.45 20.11 -12.75
CA LYS A 400 9.38 20.48 -11.80
C LYS A 400 8.56 19.22 -11.44
N PRO A 401 7.87 19.18 -10.28
CA PRO A 401 7.01 18.06 -9.90
C PRO A 401 6.03 17.67 -11.01
N GLN A 402 6.11 16.43 -11.49
CA GLN A 402 5.22 15.93 -12.53
C GLN A 402 3.97 15.29 -11.92
N LYS A 403 2.80 15.51 -12.53
CA LYS A 403 1.60 14.72 -12.23
C LYS A 403 1.63 13.47 -13.10
N ALA A 404 1.68 12.29 -12.47
CA ALA A 404 1.59 11.00 -13.14
C ALA A 404 0.42 10.19 -12.54
N PRO A 405 -0.84 10.65 -12.69
CA PRO A 405 -2.00 10.01 -12.07
C PRO A 405 -2.15 8.58 -12.60
N VAL A 406 -2.21 7.62 -11.68
CA VAL A 406 -2.43 6.21 -11.98
C VAL A 406 -3.87 5.86 -11.64
N THR A 407 -4.57 5.22 -12.59
CA THR A 407 -5.89 4.62 -12.37
C THR A 407 -5.69 3.14 -12.07
N ALA A 408 -6.38 2.62 -11.07
CA ALA A 408 -6.36 1.19 -10.75
C ALA A 408 -6.93 0.39 -11.93
N HIS A 409 -6.19 -0.61 -12.42
CA HIS A 409 -6.61 -1.50 -13.50
C HIS A 409 -7.82 -2.34 -13.07
N GLN A 410 -7.84 -2.76 -11.79
CA GLN A 410 -9.00 -3.39 -11.16
C GLN A 410 -9.80 -2.36 -10.32
N PRO A 411 -11.15 -2.36 -10.34
CA PRO A 411 -11.94 -1.36 -9.62
C PRO A 411 -11.96 -1.57 -8.10
N ILE A 412 -11.31 -0.67 -7.35
CA ILE A 412 -11.40 -0.64 -5.88
C ILE A 412 -12.75 -0.01 -5.46
N THR A 413 -13.74 -0.85 -5.16
CA THR A 413 -15.06 -0.38 -4.69
C THR A 413 -15.14 -0.20 -3.17
N SER A 414 -15.40 1.03 -2.73
CA SER A 414 -15.62 1.36 -1.32
C SER A 414 -17.10 1.21 -0.91
N THR A 415 -17.39 0.31 0.03
CA THR A 415 -18.71 0.08 0.65
C THR A 415 -19.07 1.20 1.65
N SER A 416 -20.34 1.64 1.76
CA SER A 416 -20.68 2.94 2.42
C SER A 416 -22.16 3.15 2.85
N VAL A 417 -22.42 4.24 3.63
CA VAL A 417 -23.74 4.76 4.13
C VAL A 417 -23.81 6.34 4.10
N SER A 418 -24.98 7.03 3.97
CA SER A 418 -25.17 8.46 3.49
C SER A 418 -26.12 9.41 4.35
N ASN A 419 -26.66 10.64 4.06
CA ASN A 419 -26.82 11.61 2.91
C ASN A 419 -27.23 13.09 3.35
N ALA A 420 -27.32 14.15 2.48
CA ALA A 420 -27.75 15.59 2.80
C ALA A 420 -28.02 16.59 1.59
N THR A 421 -28.68 17.80 1.76
CA THR A 421 -28.88 18.92 0.71
C THR A 421 -29.39 20.36 1.20
N SER A 422 -29.53 21.46 0.36
CA SER A 422 -29.95 22.90 0.77
C SER A 422 -30.40 23.99 -0.33
N GLN A 423 -30.62 25.33 -0.02
CA GLN A 423 -31.41 26.40 -0.79
C GLN A 423 -30.84 27.91 -0.96
N LYS A 424 -31.60 28.94 -1.51
CA LYS A 424 -31.22 30.33 -2.08
C LYS A 424 -31.54 31.67 -1.27
N LEU A 425 -31.30 32.93 -1.77
CA LEU A 425 -31.17 34.27 -1.02
C LEU A 425 -31.49 35.68 -1.75
N LYS A 426 -31.35 36.88 -1.08
CA LYS A 426 -31.65 38.32 -1.53
C LYS A 426 -30.46 39.40 -1.41
N LYS A 427 -30.69 40.73 -1.65
CA LYS A 427 -29.73 41.92 -1.78
C LYS A 427 -30.02 43.15 -0.83
N ARG A 428 -29.07 44.10 -0.54
CA ARG A 428 -29.15 45.33 0.36
C ARG A 428 -28.02 46.42 0.19
N LYS A 429 -28.00 47.53 0.97
CA LYS A 429 -26.95 48.60 1.04
C LYS A 429 -25.86 48.37 2.14
N GLN A 430 -24.80 49.20 2.18
CA GLN A 430 -23.67 49.19 3.16
C GLN A 430 -23.84 50.22 4.28
N THR A 431 -23.24 49.98 5.46
CA THR A 431 -23.21 50.87 6.64
C THR A 431 -21.90 50.86 7.45
N ASN A 432 -21.00 49.87 7.27
CA ASN A 432 -19.70 49.86 7.97
C ASN A 432 -18.72 50.87 7.34
N LYS A 433 -17.93 51.54 8.17
CA LYS A 433 -16.87 52.49 7.81
C LYS A 433 -15.49 51.83 7.75
N SER A 434 -15.20 50.88 8.65
CA SER A 434 -13.94 50.13 8.70
C SER A 434 -14.17 48.62 8.71
N GLU A 435 -13.47 47.91 7.82
CA GLU A 435 -13.48 46.45 7.72
C GLU A 435 -12.07 45.93 7.35
N LYS A 436 -11.41 45.20 8.25
CA LYS A 436 -10.12 44.52 8.00
C LYS A 436 -10.33 43.00 7.91
N TYR A 437 -10.00 42.43 6.76
CA TYR A 437 -10.21 41.02 6.44
C TYR A 437 -8.91 40.21 6.47
N TYR A 438 -8.99 38.97 6.96
CA TYR A 438 -7.88 38.02 6.99
C TYR A 438 -8.36 36.67 6.42
N SER A 439 -7.63 36.11 5.47
CA SER A 439 -7.86 34.79 4.88
C SER A 439 -6.91 33.74 5.45
N GLY A 440 -7.40 32.51 5.52
CA GLY A 440 -6.59 31.32 5.76
C GLY A 440 -7.12 30.13 4.96
N LEU A 441 -6.65 28.93 5.29
CA LEU A 441 -7.03 27.71 4.58
C LEU A 441 -8.51 27.37 4.73
N ALA A 442 -9.19 27.16 3.60
CA ALA A 442 -10.64 26.97 3.54
C ALA A 442 -11.15 25.61 4.03
N THR A 443 -10.28 24.71 4.46
CA THR A 443 -10.66 23.44 5.10
C THR A 443 -10.67 23.52 6.63
N GLN A 444 -10.23 24.64 7.22
CA GLN A 444 -10.24 24.84 8.66
C GLN A 444 -11.67 24.86 9.23
N HIS A 445 -11.85 24.66 10.53
CA HIS A 445 -13.16 24.59 11.16
C HIS A 445 -13.20 25.06 12.61
N ALA A 446 -14.42 25.29 13.10
CA ALA A 446 -14.78 25.51 14.50
C ALA A 446 -16.09 24.75 14.78
N GLN A 447 -16.54 24.74 16.04
CA GLN A 447 -17.91 24.39 16.40
C GLN A 447 -18.76 25.62 16.63
N LEU A 448 -20.07 25.43 16.60
CA LEU A 448 -21.03 26.36 17.17
C LEU A 448 -21.04 26.29 18.71
N ALA A 449 -20.87 27.43 19.38
CA ALA A 449 -20.88 27.56 20.84
C ALA A 449 -22.28 27.36 21.45
N ALA A 450 -22.40 27.09 22.75
CA ALA A 450 -23.68 26.71 23.38
C ALA A 450 -24.88 27.63 23.05
N LYS A 451 -24.66 28.95 23.00
CA LYS A 451 -25.69 29.95 22.67
C LYS A 451 -25.85 30.24 21.16
N TYR A 452 -25.29 29.43 20.26
CA TYR A 452 -25.27 29.74 18.80
C TYR A 452 -26.63 30.07 18.19
N LYS A 453 -27.72 29.47 18.70
CA LYS A 453 -29.08 29.65 18.21
C LYS A 453 -29.58 31.10 18.31
N THR A 454 -29.01 31.92 19.19
CA THR A 454 -29.36 33.36 19.30
C THR A 454 -28.68 34.23 18.23
N TYR A 455 -27.75 33.68 17.45
CA TYR A 455 -27.04 34.41 16.41
C TYR A 455 -27.70 34.20 15.05
N ALA A 456 -27.90 35.30 14.32
CA ALA A 456 -28.20 35.27 12.90
C ALA A 456 -26.93 34.94 12.08
N VAL A 457 -27.12 34.23 10.97
CA VAL A 457 -26.12 34.06 9.91
C VAL A 457 -26.42 34.97 8.72
N TYR A 458 -25.36 35.45 8.06
CA TYR A 458 -25.44 36.51 7.04
C TYR A 458 -24.71 36.12 5.73
N ASN A 459 -24.99 36.74 4.58
CA ASN A 459 -24.21 36.49 3.34
C ASN A 459 -22.89 37.29 3.28
N HIS A 460 -22.85 38.46 3.91
CA HIS A 460 -21.69 39.30 4.18
C HIS A 460 -21.71 39.67 5.67
N ILE A 461 -20.63 40.22 6.24
CA ILE A 461 -20.68 40.73 7.62
C ILE A 461 -21.77 41.82 7.73
N ARG A 462 -22.45 41.90 8.89
CA ARG A 462 -23.53 42.88 9.06
C ARG A 462 -22.95 44.28 8.86
N GLY A 463 -23.54 45.01 7.91
CA GLY A 463 -23.10 46.35 7.52
C GLY A 463 -22.22 46.42 6.27
N HIS A 464 -21.76 45.31 5.66
CA HIS A 464 -21.13 45.32 4.33
C HIS A 464 -22.19 45.49 3.21
N LYS A 465 -21.84 45.99 2.02
CA LYS A 465 -22.78 46.09 0.87
C LYS A 465 -23.48 44.75 0.60
N ASN A 466 -24.78 44.76 0.32
CA ASN A 466 -25.61 43.58 0.13
C ASN A 466 -25.74 42.60 1.32
N TRP A 467 -25.33 42.98 2.54
CA TRP A 467 -25.56 42.15 3.73
C TRP A 467 -27.04 41.81 3.91
N ASN A 468 -27.34 40.56 4.23
CA ASN A 468 -28.67 40.06 4.51
C ASN A 468 -28.59 39.08 5.68
N VAL A 469 -29.56 39.12 6.59
CA VAL A 469 -29.86 37.94 7.42
C VAL A 469 -30.36 36.85 6.48
N LEU A 470 -29.81 35.65 6.60
CA LEU A 470 -30.20 34.51 5.81
C LEU A 470 -31.19 33.68 6.63
N LYS A 471 -32.36 33.37 6.07
CA LYS A 471 -33.24 32.35 6.67
C LYS A 471 -32.43 31.05 6.73
N PHE A 472 -32.17 30.60 7.96
CA PHE A 472 -31.39 29.42 8.26
C PHE A 472 -32.03 28.76 9.47
N ASP A 473 -32.55 27.54 9.28
CA ASP A 473 -33.13 26.80 10.39
C ASP A 473 -32.02 26.16 11.22
N TRP A 474 -31.84 26.64 12.44
CA TRP A 474 -30.92 26.07 13.42
C TRP A 474 -31.33 24.68 13.93
N LYS A 475 -32.53 24.16 13.61
CA LYS A 475 -32.91 22.76 13.85
C LYS A 475 -32.37 21.82 12.76
N SER A 476 -32.30 22.26 11.50
CA SER A 476 -31.83 21.47 10.36
C SER A 476 -30.37 20.99 10.44
N ILE A 477 -29.53 21.64 11.25
CA ILE A 477 -28.13 21.25 11.41
C ILE A 477 -27.93 20.11 12.41
N LYS A 478 -27.91 18.87 11.90
CA LYS A 478 -27.58 17.66 12.67
C LYS A 478 -26.16 17.68 13.28
N ASN A 479 -25.25 18.54 12.82
CA ASN A 479 -23.88 18.67 13.31
C ASN A 479 -23.56 20.15 13.62
N LYS A 480 -22.86 20.39 14.73
CA LYS A 480 -22.45 21.73 15.18
C LYS A 480 -21.17 22.25 14.48
N ARG A 481 -20.46 21.41 13.70
CA ARG A 481 -19.17 21.75 13.06
C ARG A 481 -19.36 22.63 11.84
N VAL A 482 -18.59 23.70 11.75
CA VAL A 482 -18.62 24.66 10.64
C VAL A 482 -17.22 24.98 10.13
N TYR A 483 -17.06 25.06 8.81
CA TYR A 483 -15.78 25.26 8.15
C TYR A 483 -15.48 26.75 7.93
N VAL A 484 -14.35 27.21 8.44
CA VAL A 484 -13.94 28.62 8.47
C VAL A 484 -12.89 28.87 7.39
N ASP A 485 -13.02 29.95 6.61
CA ASP A 485 -12.02 30.33 5.58
C ASP A 485 -11.57 31.80 5.63
N MET A 486 -12.33 32.67 6.29
CA MET A 486 -11.96 34.06 6.55
C MET A 486 -12.41 34.52 7.93
N ARG A 487 -11.72 35.51 8.47
CA ARG A 487 -12.15 36.32 9.62
C ARG A 487 -12.09 37.79 9.27
N ALA A 488 -12.86 38.61 9.98
CA ALA A 488 -12.85 40.05 9.83
C ALA A 488 -12.95 40.76 11.18
N THR A 489 -12.29 41.91 11.30
CA THR A 489 -12.51 42.90 12.35
C THR A 489 -13.14 44.12 11.68
N ALA A 490 -14.33 44.50 12.11
CA ALA A 490 -15.05 45.66 11.59
C ALA A 490 -15.67 46.47 12.75
N ASP A 491 -16.24 47.64 12.46
CA ASP A 491 -16.94 48.47 13.46
C ASP A 491 -18.01 47.67 14.23
N THR A 492 -18.69 46.74 13.54
CA THR A 492 -19.70 45.88 14.14
C THR A 492 -19.13 44.70 14.95
N GLY A 493 -17.80 44.54 15.05
CA GLY A 493 -17.10 43.57 15.88
C GLY A 493 -16.26 42.53 15.12
N LYS A 494 -15.95 41.41 15.80
CA LYS A 494 -15.20 40.28 15.25
C LYS A 494 -16.13 39.25 14.58
N TRP A 495 -15.84 38.93 13.32
CA TRP A 495 -16.64 38.07 12.44
C TRP A 495 -15.83 36.93 11.83
N TYR A 496 -16.50 35.82 11.51
CA TYR A 496 -15.92 34.68 10.79
C TYR A 496 -16.84 34.25 9.64
N ARG A 497 -16.24 33.89 8.50
CA ARG A 497 -16.94 33.31 7.36
C ARG A 497 -16.96 31.80 7.50
N ILE A 498 -18.16 31.23 7.57
CA ILE A 498 -18.43 29.83 7.84
C ILE A 498 -19.13 29.15 6.65
N ARG A 499 -18.97 27.83 6.55
CA ARG A 499 -19.77 26.93 5.70
C ARG A 499 -20.18 25.70 6.52
N PHE A 500 -21.39 25.19 6.30
CA PHE A 500 -21.86 23.96 6.94
C PHE A 500 -21.39 22.67 6.22
N SER A 501 -20.52 22.81 5.21
CA SER A 501 -19.88 21.71 4.49
C SER A 501 -18.44 22.08 4.13
N LYS A 502 -17.56 21.07 4.02
CA LYS A 502 -16.12 21.22 3.77
C LYS A 502 -15.82 21.82 2.40
N SER A 503 -16.69 21.61 1.41
CA SER A 503 -16.50 22.11 0.03
C SER A 503 -16.29 23.62 0.00
N THR A 504 -15.31 24.08 -0.77
CA THR A 504 -14.97 25.51 -0.96
C THR A 504 -16.06 26.27 -1.73
N THR A 505 -16.89 25.57 -2.51
CA THR A 505 -18.05 26.11 -3.22
C THR A 505 -19.35 26.06 -2.41
N ALA A 506 -19.38 25.36 -1.28
CA ALA A 506 -20.55 25.30 -0.41
C ALA A 506 -20.98 26.70 0.06
N LYS A 507 -22.29 26.87 0.28
CA LYS A 507 -22.92 28.15 0.63
C LYS A 507 -22.24 28.78 1.85
N LYS A 508 -21.61 29.94 1.63
CA LYS A 508 -20.88 30.73 2.63
C LYS A 508 -21.84 31.62 3.41
N TYR A 509 -21.58 31.70 4.71
CA TYR A 509 -22.28 32.54 5.66
C TYR A 509 -21.25 33.34 6.47
N TRP A 510 -21.62 34.46 7.06
CA TRP A 510 -20.84 35.15 8.09
C TRP A 510 -21.57 35.08 9.43
N ILE A 511 -20.80 34.98 10.51
CA ILE A 511 -21.32 34.91 11.89
C ILE A 511 -20.38 35.66 12.85
N ARG A 512 -20.90 36.09 14.01
CA ARG A 512 -20.09 36.74 15.06
C ARG A 512 -19.23 35.73 15.80
N GLN A 513 -18.06 36.15 16.31
CA GLN A 513 -17.15 35.27 17.06
C GLN A 513 -17.82 34.50 18.21
N GLY A 514 -18.69 35.14 19.00
CA GLY A 514 -19.36 34.52 20.15
C GLY A 514 -20.31 33.36 19.80
N ALA A 515 -20.64 33.17 18.52
CA ALA A 515 -21.38 32.00 18.06
C ALA A 515 -20.50 30.76 17.89
N LEU A 516 -19.17 30.88 17.97
CA LEU A 516 -18.20 29.83 17.68
C LEU A 516 -17.37 29.44 18.91
N LYS A 517 -17.18 28.14 19.11
CA LYS A 517 -16.15 27.55 19.97
C LYS A 517 -15.06 27.00 19.06
N PHE A 518 -13.87 27.58 19.12
CA PHE A 518 -12.69 27.07 18.43
C PHE A 518 -12.07 25.91 19.21
N ASP A 519 -11.19 25.17 18.56
CA ASP A 519 -10.35 24.17 19.20
C ASP A 519 -9.39 24.83 20.20
N THR A 520 -8.95 24.13 21.24
CA THR A 520 -7.96 24.64 22.19
C THR A 520 -6.56 24.17 21.80
N PHE A 521 -5.55 25.02 22.05
CA PHE A 521 -4.16 24.76 21.68
C PHE A 521 -3.31 24.92 22.94
N LYS A 522 -2.73 23.82 23.43
CA LYS A 522 -1.69 23.84 24.49
C LYS A 522 -0.33 23.74 23.82
N SER A 523 0.53 24.74 24.02
CA SER A 523 1.90 24.77 23.52
C SER A 523 2.88 24.44 24.63
N GLU A 524 3.94 23.72 24.31
CA GLU A 524 5.06 23.39 25.20
C GLU A 524 6.36 23.42 24.38
N SER A 525 7.48 23.83 25.00
CA SER A 525 8.82 23.64 24.43
C SER A 525 9.08 22.14 24.25
N TYR A 526 9.64 21.74 23.12
CA TYR A 526 9.81 20.33 22.77
C TYR A 526 10.99 20.15 21.84
N ASP A 527 12.19 20.18 22.41
CA ASP A 527 13.43 19.92 21.69
C ASP A 527 13.59 18.41 21.43
N ARG A 528 13.46 18.03 20.16
CA ARG A 528 13.74 16.69 19.63
C ARG A 528 14.07 16.78 18.15
N THR A 529 14.97 15.94 17.66
CA THR A 529 15.20 15.78 16.21
C THR A 529 14.36 14.61 15.69
N LEU A 530 13.51 14.85 14.69
CA LEU A 530 12.64 13.84 14.06
C LEU A 530 12.83 13.81 12.53
N THR A 531 12.55 12.68 11.89
CA THR A 531 12.70 12.48 10.44
C THR A 531 11.40 12.77 9.69
N LEU A 532 11.43 13.63 8.66
CA LEU A 532 10.30 13.90 7.75
C LEU A 532 10.12 12.76 6.73
N MET A 533 8.90 12.20 6.66
CA MET A 533 8.58 11.04 5.81
C MET A 533 7.48 11.31 4.76
N LYS A 534 6.44 12.09 5.10
CA LYS A 534 5.25 12.28 4.25
C LYS A 534 5.17 13.72 3.71
N VAL A 535 4.65 13.93 2.50
CA VAL A 535 4.45 15.26 1.88
C VAL A 535 3.20 15.92 2.46
N TYR A 536 3.35 16.47 3.66
CA TYR A 536 2.30 17.20 4.36
C TYR A 536 2.42 18.70 4.10
N PRO A 537 1.30 19.44 4.08
CA PRO A 537 1.31 20.90 4.11
C PRO A 537 2.11 21.45 5.31
N VAL A 538 2.88 22.51 5.07
CA VAL A 538 3.51 23.31 6.14
C VAL A 538 2.78 24.65 6.29
N TYR A 539 2.65 25.12 7.52
CA TYR A 539 1.76 26.20 7.91
C TYR A 539 2.48 27.33 8.68
N THR A 540 1.91 28.53 8.65
CA THR A 540 2.36 29.68 9.47
C THR A 540 2.14 29.51 10.97
N GLN A 541 1.23 28.60 11.37
CA GLN A 541 0.79 28.33 12.74
C GLN A 541 0.03 26.98 12.74
N PRO A 542 -0.29 26.39 13.90
CA PRO A 542 -1.12 25.19 13.98
C PRO A 542 -2.44 25.33 13.19
N TYR A 543 -2.79 24.34 12.39
CA TYR A 543 -4.00 24.38 11.57
C TYR A 543 -5.27 24.25 12.45
N ASN A 544 -6.31 25.05 12.12
CA ASN A 544 -7.48 25.43 12.93
C ASN A 544 -7.25 26.54 13.99
N ASP A 545 -6.05 27.10 14.11
CA ASP A 545 -5.84 28.25 15.00
C ASP A 545 -6.81 29.42 14.69
N PRO A 546 -7.37 30.11 15.70
CA PRO A 546 -8.37 31.17 15.50
C PRO A 546 -7.90 32.36 14.65
N LEU A 547 -6.59 32.63 14.58
CA LEU A 547 -6.03 33.69 13.73
C LEU A 547 -5.98 33.28 12.24
N LEU A 548 -6.28 32.02 11.94
CA LEU A 548 -6.35 31.30 10.66
C LEU A 548 -5.01 31.01 10.01
N ALA A 549 -4.63 29.73 10.00
CA ALA A 549 -3.40 29.25 9.36
C ALA A 549 -3.40 29.45 7.84
N LYS A 550 -2.23 29.79 7.31
CA LYS A 550 -1.91 29.82 5.87
C LYS A 550 -0.90 28.72 5.56
N GLN A 551 -1.06 28.04 4.42
CA GLN A 551 -0.05 27.11 3.90
C GLN A 551 1.11 27.90 3.29
N LYS A 552 2.33 27.41 3.51
CA LYS A 552 3.59 27.99 3.03
C LYS A 552 4.32 27.11 2.01
N GLY A 553 3.79 25.92 1.75
CA GLY A 553 4.36 24.89 0.88
C GLY A 553 3.98 23.52 1.42
N THR A 554 4.89 22.57 1.29
CA THR A 554 4.86 21.22 1.86
C THR A 554 6.20 20.87 2.50
N THR A 555 6.28 19.72 3.16
CA THR A 555 7.53 19.14 3.68
C THR A 555 8.49 18.68 2.57
N ALA A 556 8.04 18.53 1.31
CA ALA A 556 8.93 18.24 0.18
C ALA A 556 9.82 19.45 -0.19
N ASP A 557 9.31 20.66 0.02
CA ASP A 557 10.00 21.93 -0.23
C ASP A 557 11.13 22.19 0.79
N ILE A 558 11.17 21.43 1.90
CA ILE A 558 12.25 21.47 2.89
C ILE A 558 13.47 20.71 2.36
N SER A 559 14.68 21.23 2.58
CA SER A 559 15.94 20.61 2.17
C SER A 559 16.28 19.40 3.05
N ALA A 560 16.34 19.60 4.38
CA ALA A 560 16.69 18.58 5.35
C ALA A 560 15.53 17.59 5.62
N ARG A 561 15.90 16.33 5.94
CA ARG A 561 14.97 15.27 6.38
C ARG A 561 14.85 15.22 7.91
N ARG A 562 15.99 15.12 8.60
CA ARG A 562 16.05 15.23 10.07
C ARG A 562 15.92 16.70 10.44
N MET A 563 14.91 17.02 11.25
CA MET A 563 14.56 18.38 11.66
C MET A 563 14.50 18.45 13.18
N THR A 564 15.21 19.41 13.77
CA THR A 564 14.97 19.82 15.16
C THR A 564 13.58 20.44 15.25
N ILE A 565 12.76 19.89 16.12
CA ILE A 565 11.50 20.47 16.59
C ILE A 565 11.83 21.40 17.75
N THR A 566 11.16 22.56 17.82
CA THR A 566 11.37 23.53 18.91
C THR A 566 10.16 23.58 19.86
N HIS A 567 8.95 23.42 19.31
CA HIS A 567 7.70 23.44 20.08
C HIS A 567 6.74 22.34 19.64
N ARG A 568 6.00 21.81 20.61
CA ARG A 568 4.89 20.88 20.41
C ARG A 568 3.58 21.60 20.76
N VAL A 569 2.59 21.50 19.89
CA VAL A 569 1.23 21.98 20.16
C VAL A 569 0.24 20.84 20.11
N LYS A 570 -0.39 20.57 21.26
CA LYS A 570 -1.54 19.69 21.39
C LYS A 570 -2.80 20.50 21.11
N ARG A 571 -3.35 20.37 19.90
CA ARG A 571 -4.68 20.88 19.54
C ARG A 571 -5.72 19.88 20.04
N THR A 572 -6.53 20.25 21.02
CA THR A 572 -7.72 19.46 21.41
C THR A 572 -8.92 19.98 20.63
N ASP A 573 -9.49 19.12 19.79
CA ASP A 573 -10.74 19.45 19.08
C ASP A 573 -11.95 19.38 20.00
N SER A 574 -13.05 19.95 19.54
CA SER A 574 -14.31 20.03 20.27
C SER A 574 -14.87 18.75 20.88
N ASN A 575 -14.48 17.59 20.34
CA ASN A 575 -14.97 16.28 20.77
C ASN A 575 -13.99 15.62 21.75
N GLY A 576 -12.93 16.33 22.17
CA GLY A 576 -11.83 15.79 22.98
C GLY A 576 -10.66 15.26 22.17
N ASN A 577 -10.79 15.12 20.84
CA ASN A 577 -9.75 14.52 20.00
C ASN A 577 -8.48 15.38 19.99
N VAL A 578 -7.37 14.86 20.51
CA VAL A 578 -6.07 15.55 20.47
C VAL A 578 -5.45 15.40 19.08
N SER A 579 -4.69 16.41 18.66
CA SER A 579 -3.96 16.47 17.40
C SER A 579 -2.66 17.21 17.60
N THR A 580 -1.54 16.49 17.51
CA THR A 580 -0.21 17.07 17.70
C THR A 580 0.27 17.77 16.42
N TYR A 581 0.77 18.99 16.59
CA TYR A 581 1.59 19.71 15.62
C TYR A 581 2.98 19.96 16.20
N TYR A 582 3.97 20.02 15.33
CA TYR A 582 5.34 20.38 15.65
C TYR A 582 5.74 21.65 14.91
N GLN A 583 6.46 22.53 15.59
CA GLN A 583 7.20 23.63 14.97
C GLN A 583 8.61 23.16 14.67
N MET A 584 9.01 23.19 13.40
CA MET A 584 10.37 22.90 12.99
C MET A 584 11.29 24.11 13.26
N SER A 585 12.59 23.89 13.29
CA SER A 585 13.62 24.94 13.45
C SER A 585 13.52 26.09 12.43
N ASN A 586 12.92 25.87 11.26
CA ASN A 586 12.60 26.91 10.27
C ASN A 586 11.36 27.77 10.61
N GLY A 587 10.79 27.61 11.82
CA GLY A 587 9.63 28.34 12.34
C GLY A 587 8.27 27.88 11.80
N LEU A 588 8.22 27.01 10.79
CA LEU A 588 6.97 26.52 10.20
C LEU A 588 6.39 25.34 10.99
N TRP A 589 5.06 25.22 10.93
CA TRP A 589 4.29 24.21 11.64
C TRP A 589 3.79 23.11 10.70
N THR A 590 3.88 21.85 11.10
CA THR A 590 3.13 20.77 10.44
C THR A 590 2.62 19.74 11.44
N ARG A 591 1.89 18.72 10.97
CA ARG A 591 1.38 17.64 11.82
C ARG A 591 2.52 16.76 12.30
N ALA A 592 2.40 16.21 13.51
CA ALA A 592 3.30 15.14 13.97
C ALA A 592 3.33 13.97 12.95
N LEU A 593 2.16 13.62 12.38
CA LEU A 593 2.01 12.61 11.33
C LEU A 593 2.75 12.88 10.00
N ALA A 594 3.44 14.02 9.83
CA ALA A 594 4.33 14.26 8.69
C ALA A 594 5.71 13.61 8.86
N PHE A 595 6.07 13.38 10.13
CA PHE A 595 7.31 12.75 10.56
C PHE A 595 7.10 11.26 10.76
N ASP A 596 8.21 10.55 10.91
CA ASP A 596 8.23 9.38 11.78
C ASP A 596 8.00 9.79 13.24
N LEU A 597 7.38 8.90 14.02
CA LEU A 597 7.07 9.07 15.43
C LEU A 597 7.52 7.88 16.28
N ASP A 598 7.94 6.78 15.64
CA ASP A 598 8.40 5.55 16.29
C ASP A 598 9.95 5.46 16.29
N SER A 599 10.62 6.49 15.72
CA SER A 599 12.09 6.73 15.69
C SER A 599 12.60 7.60 16.85
#